data_AF-A0A5M5M916-F1
#
_entry.id   AF-A0A5M5M916-F1
#
_cell.length_a   1.000
_cell.length_b   1.000
_cell.length_c   1.000
_cell.angle_alpha   90.00
_cell.angle_beta   90.00
_cell.angle_gamma   90.00
#
_symmetry.space_group_name_H-M   'P 1'
#
loop_
_entity.id
_entity.type
_entity.pdbx_description
1 polymer ?
#
loop_
_entity_poly.entity_id
_entity_poly.type
_entity_poly.pdbx_seq_one_letter_code
_entity_poly.pdbx_strand_id
1 'polypeptide(L)'
;MYYYQQRISLREIKRLHEQNLIIDAKDGGLLLGPSHKEGGILFLFEYQDCFRVFGEVEGYEYIVNKEQVMKYQSIIHDINKYYTPLEKFEEYIPDSNITIIDAKHPIYKNRSKFIILDVNGGFSIINKYATQKYLNTLEKINQGLF
;
A
#
# COMPACT_ATOMS: atom_id res chain seq x y z
N MET A 1 -7.48 -13.94 10.34
CA MET A 1 -6.74 -13.44 11.52
C MET A 1 -7.14 -11.99 11.71
N TYR A 2 -7.70 -11.60 12.86
CA TYR A 2 -8.17 -10.21 13.07
C TYR A 2 -6.99 -9.34 13.51
N TYR A 3 -6.41 -8.58 12.58
CA TYR A 3 -5.25 -7.71 12.83
C TYR A 3 -5.52 -6.54 13.80
N TYR A 4 -6.79 -6.25 14.08
CA TYR A 4 -7.31 -5.08 14.79
C TYR A 4 -6.87 -4.86 16.26
N GLN A 5 -5.99 -5.69 16.82
CA GLN A 5 -5.61 -5.60 18.24
C GLN A 5 -4.11 -5.40 18.49
N GLN A 6 -3.25 -5.56 17.49
CA GLN A 6 -1.82 -5.40 17.72
C GLN A 6 -1.44 -3.92 17.78
N ARG A 7 -1.03 -3.48 18.98
CA ARG A 7 -0.49 -2.15 19.25
C ARG A 7 1.04 -2.19 19.19
N ILE A 8 1.62 -1.22 18.52
CA ILE A 8 3.06 -1.03 18.37
C ILE A 8 3.41 0.30 19.03
N SER A 9 4.28 0.28 20.04
CA SER A 9 4.68 1.51 20.75
C SER A 9 5.52 2.43 19.86
N LEU A 10 5.55 3.73 20.16
CA LEU A 10 6.43 4.69 19.48
C LEU A 10 7.92 4.28 19.52
N ARG A 11 8.36 3.70 20.65
CA ARG A 11 9.73 3.17 20.79
C ARG A 11 10.00 2.05 19.78
N GLU A 12 9.03 1.18 19.57
CA GLU A 12 9.14 0.07 18.62
C GLU A 12 9.11 0.57 17.17
N ILE A 13 8.25 1.54 16.85
CA ILE A 13 8.24 2.19 15.53
C ILE A 13 9.59 2.82 15.21
N LYS A 14 10.20 3.53 16.18
CA LYS A 14 11.54 4.10 16.02
C LYS A 14 12.57 3.02 15.72
N ARG A 15 12.52 1.90 16.44
CA ARG A 15 13.42 0.74 16.20
C ARG A 15 13.23 0.15 14.81
N LEU A 16 11.98 -0.04 14.37
CA LEU A 16 11.67 -0.53 13.02
C LEU A 16 12.19 0.43 11.95
N HIS A 17 12.06 1.74 12.17
CA HIS A 17 12.57 2.76 11.26
C HIS A 17 14.10 2.73 11.15
N GLU A 18 14.80 2.67 12.29
CA GLU A 18 16.26 2.51 12.35
C GLU A 18 16.76 1.24 11.64
N GLN A 19 15.91 0.20 11.58
CA GLN A 19 16.21 -1.07 10.91
C GLN A 19 15.75 -1.14 9.45
N ASN A 20 15.17 -0.06 8.88
CA ASN A 20 14.57 -0.06 7.54
C ASN A 20 13.48 -1.13 7.38
N LEU A 21 12.65 -1.30 8.43
CA LEU A 21 11.54 -2.26 8.50
C LEU A 21 10.16 -1.60 8.49
N ILE A 22 10.09 -0.28 8.33
CA ILE A 22 8.85 0.48 8.24
C ILE A 22 9.01 1.65 7.26
N ILE A 23 7.95 1.98 6.52
CA ILE A 23 7.92 3.07 5.52
C ILE A 23 6.71 3.96 5.79
N ASP A 24 6.86 5.28 5.69
CA ASP A 24 5.71 6.18 5.57
C ASP A 24 5.20 6.14 4.11
N ALA A 25 3.98 5.67 3.91
CA ALA A 25 3.34 5.44 2.62
C ALA A 25 2.09 6.31 2.42
N LYS A 26 1.92 7.39 3.20
CA LYS A 26 0.75 8.27 3.14
C LYS A 26 0.59 8.97 1.79
N ASP A 27 1.68 9.23 1.08
CA ASP A 27 1.68 9.89 -0.23
C ASP A 27 1.24 8.97 -1.39
N GLY A 28 1.04 7.69 -1.11
CA GLY A 28 0.61 6.71 -2.09
C GLY A 28 1.72 6.24 -3.03
N GLY A 29 1.37 5.34 -3.95
CA GLY A 29 2.30 4.70 -4.87
C GLY A 29 2.01 3.22 -5.09
N LEU A 30 2.77 2.61 -6.00
CA LEU A 30 2.74 1.18 -6.27
C LEU A 30 3.50 0.42 -5.17
N LEU A 31 2.83 -0.55 -4.54
CA LEU A 31 3.45 -1.41 -3.54
C LEU A 31 4.25 -2.53 -4.21
N LEU A 32 5.53 -2.65 -3.86
CA LEU A 32 6.31 -3.84 -4.16
C LEU A 32 6.53 -4.64 -2.87
N GLY A 33 6.25 -5.93 -2.92
CA GLY A 33 6.32 -6.79 -1.75
C GLY A 33 5.64 -8.14 -2.00
N PRO A 34 5.49 -8.97 -0.95
CA PRO A 34 4.89 -10.30 -1.06
C PRO A 34 3.40 -10.23 -1.41
N SER A 35 2.91 -11.31 -2.02
CA SER A 35 1.47 -11.54 -2.17
C SER A 35 0.81 -11.89 -0.83
N HIS A 36 -0.52 -11.85 -0.75
CA HIS A 36 -1.25 -12.36 0.43
C HIS A 36 -0.93 -13.83 0.76
N LYS A 37 -0.66 -14.65 -0.27
CA LYS A 37 -0.27 -16.07 -0.10
C LYS A 37 1.09 -16.24 0.57
N GLU A 38 1.92 -15.20 0.55
CA GLU A 38 3.28 -15.17 1.09
C GLU A 38 3.38 -14.33 2.37
N GLY A 39 2.23 -13.92 2.94
CA GLY A 39 2.13 -13.19 4.21
C GLY A 39 1.82 -11.69 4.06
N GLY A 40 1.72 -11.17 2.84
CA GLY A 40 1.31 -9.81 2.53
C GLY A 40 2.14 -8.72 3.20
N ILE A 41 1.60 -7.50 3.18
CA ILE A 41 2.21 -6.28 3.70
C ILE A 41 1.28 -5.71 4.75
N LEU A 42 1.73 -5.69 6.00
CA LEU A 42 0.93 -5.13 7.09
C LEU A 42 1.00 -3.61 7.07
N PHE A 43 -0.17 -2.97 7.12
CA PHE A 43 -0.23 -1.52 7.24
C PHE A 43 -0.74 -1.07 8.60
N LEU A 44 -0.19 0.07 9.02
CA LEU A 44 -0.36 0.66 10.32
C LEU A 44 -1.01 2.04 10.19
N PHE A 45 -1.72 2.45 11.23
CA PHE A 45 -2.11 3.83 11.44
C PHE A 45 -1.69 4.28 12.83
N GLU A 46 -1.39 5.56 12.95
CA GLU A 46 -1.17 6.21 14.23
C GLU A 46 -2.46 6.19 15.05
N TYR A 47 -2.38 5.90 16.34
CA TYR A 47 -3.52 5.88 17.25
C TYR A 47 -3.08 6.35 18.62
N GLN A 48 -3.44 7.58 18.97
CA GLN A 48 -3.07 8.21 20.23
C GLN A 48 -1.54 8.17 20.45
N ASP A 49 -1.07 7.38 21.40
CA ASP A 49 0.33 7.21 21.80
C ASP A 49 0.99 5.94 21.21
N CYS A 50 0.36 5.30 20.23
CA CYS A 50 0.83 4.07 19.60
C CYS A 50 0.49 4.01 18.11
N PHE A 51 0.88 2.91 17.46
CA PHE A 51 0.42 2.54 16.13
C PHE A 51 -0.37 1.24 16.22
N ARG A 52 -1.37 1.08 15.36
CA ARG A 52 -2.18 -0.14 15.29
C ARG A 52 -2.05 -0.78 13.93
N VAL A 53 -1.91 -2.10 13.91
CA VAL A 53 -2.08 -2.87 12.68
C VAL A 53 -3.56 -2.84 12.30
N PHE A 54 -3.87 -2.38 11.09
CA PHE A 54 -5.25 -2.34 10.61
C PHE A 54 -5.58 -3.55 9.75
N GLY A 55 -4.67 -3.89 8.86
CA GLY A 55 -4.89 -4.94 7.88
C GLY A 55 -3.65 -5.23 7.07
N GLU A 56 -3.90 -5.92 5.97
CA GLU A 56 -2.89 -6.43 5.07
C GLU A 56 -3.25 -5.98 3.64
N VAL A 57 -2.24 -5.58 2.88
CA VAL A 57 -2.29 -5.34 1.44
C VAL A 57 -1.30 -6.28 0.76
N GLU A 58 -1.39 -6.46 -0.55
CA GLU A 58 -0.45 -7.30 -1.29
C GLU A 58 0.41 -6.49 -2.27
N GLY A 59 1.53 -7.09 -2.66
CA GLY A 59 2.35 -6.56 -3.75
C GLY A 59 1.53 -6.34 -5.02
N TYR A 60 1.90 -5.28 -5.76
CA TYR A 60 1.25 -4.79 -6.97
C TYR A 60 -0.12 -4.14 -6.79
N GLU A 61 -0.59 -3.96 -5.55
CA GLU A 61 -1.66 -2.99 -5.28
C GLU A 61 -1.12 -1.56 -5.31
N TYR A 62 -2.00 -0.61 -5.63
CA TYR A 62 -1.66 0.82 -5.64
C TYR A 62 -2.38 1.53 -4.50
N ILE A 63 -1.66 2.37 -3.76
CA ILE A 63 -2.25 3.26 -2.76
C ILE A 63 -2.46 4.63 -3.39
N VAL A 64 -3.71 5.08 -3.47
CA VAL A 64 -4.02 6.47 -3.84
C VAL A 64 -4.16 7.28 -2.55
N ASN A 65 -3.41 8.37 -2.43
CA ASN A 65 -3.44 9.22 -1.25
C ASN A 65 -4.81 9.87 -1.04
N LYS A 66 -5.11 10.20 0.21
CA LYS A 66 -6.40 10.73 0.63
C LYS A 66 -6.83 11.97 -0.13
N GLU A 67 -5.90 12.91 -0.39
CA GLU A 67 -6.22 14.16 -1.09
C GLU A 67 -6.80 13.88 -2.47
N GLN A 68 -6.18 12.96 -3.21
CA GLN A 68 -6.61 12.63 -4.57
C GLN A 68 -7.84 11.73 -4.58
N VAL A 69 -8.03 10.86 -3.58
CA VAL A 69 -9.29 10.13 -3.41
C VAL A 69 -10.47 11.08 -3.24
N MET A 70 -10.32 12.13 -2.44
CA MET A 70 -11.38 13.12 -2.24
C MET A 70 -11.76 13.86 -3.54
N LYS A 71 -10.79 14.09 -4.43
CA LYS A 71 -11.01 14.77 -5.72
C LYS A 71 -11.59 13.85 -6.79
N TYR A 72 -11.10 12.62 -6.87
CA TYR A 72 -11.35 11.70 -7.99
C TYR A 72 -12.09 10.43 -7.57
N GLN A 73 -12.86 10.48 -6.48
CA GLN A 73 -13.50 9.32 -5.84
C GLN A 73 -14.25 8.42 -6.85
N SER A 74 -15.08 9.01 -7.72
CA SER A 74 -15.86 8.24 -8.71
C SER A 74 -14.96 7.50 -9.70
N ILE A 75 -13.92 8.18 -10.20
CA ILE A 75 -13.00 7.62 -11.21
C ILE A 75 -12.19 6.49 -10.58
N ILE A 76 -11.67 6.71 -9.38
CA ILE A 76 -10.91 5.70 -8.62
C ILE A 76 -11.79 4.49 -8.33
N HIS A 77 -13.05 4.72 -7.93
CA HIS A 77 -14.01 3.65 -7.71
C HIS A 77 -14.28 2.83 -8.98
N ASP A 78 -14.43 3.49 -10.13
CA ASP A 78 -14.66 2.82 -11.41
C ASP A 78 -13.43 2.04 -11.89
N ILE A 79 -12.22 2.59 -11.71
CA ILE A 79 -10.96 1.88 -11.98
C ILE A 79 -10.89 0.61 -11.13
N ASN A 80 -11.18 0.70 -9.84
CA ASN A 80 -11.03 -0.42 -8.90
C ASN A 80 -12.07 -1.54 -9.11
N LYS A 81 -13.13 -1.32 -9.91
CA LYS A 81 -14.05 -2.38 -10.33
C LYS A 81 -13.42 -3.36 -11.32
N TYR A 82 -12.35 -2.97 -12.00
CA TYR A 82 -11.65 -3.87 -12.92
C TYR A 82 -11.00 -5.00 -12.12
N TYR A 83 -11.42 -6.23 -12.41
CA TYR A 83 -10.97 -7.43 -11.72
C TYR A 83 -11.01 -8.62 -12.68
N THR A 84 -9.90 -9.33 -12.82
CA THR A 84 -9.76 -10.50 -13.72
C THR A 84 -9.22 -11.71 -12.97
N PRO A 85 -10.01 -12.32 -12.06
CA PRO A 85 -9.53 -13.37 -11.15
C PRO A 85 -9.22 -14.70 -11.83
N LEU A 86 -9.74 -14.90 -13.04
CA LEU A 86 -9.53 -16.14 -13.81
C LEU A 86 -8.13 -16.21 -14.43
N GLU A 87 -7.45 -15.07 -14.56
CA GLU A 87 -6.10 -14.99 -15.10
C GLU A 87 -5.07 -14.99 -13.97
N LYS A 88 -3.99 -15.75 -14.18
CA LYS A 88 -2.84 -15.71 -13.29
C LYS A 88 -2.23 -14.32 -13.38
N PHE A 89 -2.08 -13.64 -12.24
CA PHE A 89 -1.39 -12.36 -12.19
C PHE A 89 0.08 -12.55 -12.55
N GLU A 90 0.56 -11.76 -13.51
CA GLU A 90 1.97 -11.73 -13.92
C GLU A 90 2.63 -10.47 -13.38
N GLU A 91 3.70 -10.69 -12.61
CA GLU A 91 4.54 -9.63 -12.10
C GLU A 91 5.23 -8.86 -13.25
N TYR A 92 5.37 -7.55 -13.09
CA TYR A 92 5.92 -6.67 -14.12
C TYR A 92 6.87 -5.66 -13.51
N ILE A 93 7.75 -5.10 -14.34
CA ILE A 93 8.64 -4.01 -13.95
C ILE A 93 7.92 -2.69 -14.26
N PRO A 94 7.62 -1.85 -13.26
CA PRO A 94 6.98 -0.56 -13.49
C PRO A 94 7.93 0.41 -14.19
N ASP A 95 7.36 1.35 -14.95
CA ASP A 95 8.12 2.43 -15.58
C ASP A 95 8.81 3.31 -14.52
N SER A 96 9.91 3.97 -14.90
CA SER A 96 10.73 4.76 -13.97
C SER A 96 10.03 5.99 -13.36
N ASN A 97 8.91 6.43 -13.95
CA ASN A 97 8.10 7.56 -13.47
C ASN A 97 7.08 7.19 -12.39
N ILE A 98 6.96 5.90 -12.04
CA ILE A 98 6.01 5.43 -11.05
C ILE A 98 6.58 5.61 -9.64
N THR A 99 5.78 6.16 -8.73
CA THR A 99 6.14 6.24 -7.32
C THR A 99 6.07 4.85 -6.69
N ILE A 100 7.19 4.37 -6.16
CA ILE A 100 7.33 3.02 -5.60
C ILE A 100 7.38 3.05 -4.08
N ILE A 101 6.54 2.23 -3.45
CA ILE A 101 6.64 1.87 -2.04
C ILE A 101 7.27 0.47 -1.95
N ASP A 102 8.59 0.40 -1.76
CA ASP A 102 9.30 -0.89 -1.68
C ASP A 102 9.23 -1.49 -0.27
N ALA A 103 8.16 -2.25 -0.04
CA ALA A 103 7.89 -2.97 1.19
C ALA A 103 8.59 -4.33 1.28
N LYS A 104 9.52 -4.69 0.37
CA LYS A 104 10.30 -5.94 0.50
C LYS A 104 11.20 -5.87 1.73
N HIS A 105 11.19 -6.92 2.54
CA HIS A 105 12.09 -6.99 3.68
C HIS A 105 13.56 -7.12 3.19
N PRO A 106 14.52 -6.37 3.78
CA PRO A 106 15.89 -6.31 3.28
C PRO A 106 16.63 -7.66 3.26
N ILE A 107 16.32 -8.54 4.22
CA ILE A 107 16.97 -9.86 4.38
C ILE A 107 16.07 -11.05 3.97
N TYR A 108 14.80 -11.07 4.38
CA TYR A 108 13.92 -12.23 4.24
C TYR A 108 12.94 -12.07 3.08
N LYS A 109 13.02 -12.95 2.07
CA LYS A 109 12.17 -12.87 0.86
C LYS A 109 10.67 -13.05 1.11
N ASN A 110 10.30 -13.75 2.18
CA ASN A 110 8.91 -14.04 2.56
C ASN A 110 8.40 -13.13 3.70
N ARG A 111 9.02 -11.96 3.88
CA ARG A 111 8.57 -10.94 4.82
C ARG A 111 8.50 -9.60 4.12
N SER A 112 7.73 -8.71 4.72
CA SER A 112 7.58 -7.33 4.30
C SER A 112 8.04 -6.38 5.40
N LYS A 113 8.37 -5.16 5.00
CA LYS A 113 8.36 -4.01 5.89
C LYS A 113 6.91 -3.66 6.22
N PHE A 114 6.70 -3.01 7.36
CA PHE A 114 5.42 -2.36 7.64
C PHE A 114 5.29 -1.10 6.77
N ILE A 115 4.06 -0.72 6.43
CA ILE A 115 3.78 0.60 5.84
C ILE A 115 2.86 1.39 6.75
N ILE A 116 3.04 2.70 6.84
CA ILE A 116 2.16 3.61 7.56
C ILE A 116 1.25 4.29 6.54
N LEU A 117 -0.06 4.19 6.73
CA LEU A 117 -1.07 4.89 5.93
C LEU A 117 -1.78 5.96 6.78
N ASP A 118 -2.58 6.82 6.13
CA ASP A 118 -3.25 7.93 6.81
C ASP A 118 -4.20 7.43 7.90
N VAL A 119 -4.00 7.93 9.13
CA VAL A 119 -4.81 7.63 10.33
C VAL A 119 -6.28 7.97 10.18
N ASN A 120 -6.59 8.99 9.40
CA ASN A 120 -7.96 9.44 9.18
C ASN A 120 -8.68 8.60 8.12
N GLY A 121 -8.01 7.57 7.57
CA GLY A 121 -8.47 6.83 6.42
C GLY A 121 -8.63 7.73 5.19
N GLY A 122 -9.50 7.34 4.27
CA GLY A 122 -9.81 8.12 3.07
C GLY A 122 -8.80 7.96 1.94
N PHE A 123 -7.70 7.23 2.13
CA PHE A 123 -6.93 6.66 1.03
C PHE A 123 -7.72 5.51 0.36
N SER A 124 -7.28 5.08 -0.82
CA SER A 124 -7.85 3.92 -1.52
C SER A 124 -6.75 2.93 -1.87
N ILE A 125 -7.00 1.65 -1.59
CA ILE A 125 -6.18 0.54 -2.06
C ILE A 125 -6.83 0.03 -3.35
N ILE A 126 -6.06 0.07 -4.44
CA ILE A 126 -6.50 -0.38 -5.76
C ILE A 126 -5.96 -1.78 -5.98
N ASN A 127 -6.87 -2.70 -6.32
CA ASN A 127 -6.52 -4.09 -6.51
C ASN A 127 -5.45 -4.25 -7.60
N LYS A 128 -4.63 -5.30 -7.52
CA LYS A 128 -3.48 -5.48 -8.42
C LYS A 128 -3.82 -5.58 -9.91
N TYR A 129 -5.00 -6.09 -10.26
CA TYR A 129 -5.42 -6.21 -11.66
C TYR A 129 -5.77 -4.83 -12.25
N ALA A 130 -6.54 -4.03 -11.49
CA ALA A 130 -6.80 -2.64 -11.85
C ALA A 130 -5.50 -1.83 -11.88
N THR A 131 -4.62 -2.05 -10.91
CA THR A 131 -3.32 -1.40 -10.85
C THR A 131 -2.49 -1.69 -12.09
N GLN A 132 -2.32 -2.95 -12.48
CA GLN A 132 -1.56 -3.34 -13.67
C GLN A 132 -2.12 -2.68 -14.94
N LYS A 133 -3.46 -2.64 -15.10
CA LYS A 133 -4.10 -2.05 -16.28
C LYS A 133 -4.01 -0.53 -16.33
N TYR A 134 -4.12 0.14 -15.18
CA TYR A 134 -4.28 1.59 -15.09
C TYR A 134 -3.12 2.30 -14.38
N LEU A 135 -1.95 1.67 -14.26
CA LEU A 135 -0.84 2.16 -13.43
C LEU A 135 -0.47 3.63 -13.71
N ASN A 136 -0.25 3.97 -14.98
CA ASN A 136 0.11 5.34 -15.37
C ASN A 136 -1.03 6.35 -15.10
N THR A 137 -2.29 5.91 -15.19
CA THR A 137 -3.45 6.74 -14.84
C THR A 137 -3.53 6.97 -13.33
N LEU A 138 -3.34 5.92 -12.55
CA LEU A 138 -3.31 5.98 -11.08
C LEU A 138 -2.17 6.88 -10.59
N GLU A 139 -0.99 6.79 -11.20
CA GLU A 139 0.14 7.68 -10.89
C GLU A 139 -0.21 9.15 -11.15
N LYS A 140 -0.80 9.47 -12.31
CA LYS A 140 -1.24 10.84 -12.60
C LYS A 140 -2.29 11.33 -11.61
N ILE A 141 -3.26 10.49 -11.26
CA ILE A 141 -4.26 10.81 -10.23
C ILE A 141 -3.55 11.10 -8.91
N ASN A 142 -2.66 10.23 -8.45
CA ASN A 142 -1.96 10.34 -7.17
C ASN A 142 -1.06 11.59 -7.09
N GLN A 143 -0.46 11.98 -8.21
CA GLN A 143 0.34 13.21 -8.33
C GLN A 143 -0.50 14.48 -8.53
N GLY A 144 -1.82 14.37 -8.70
CA GLY A 144 -2.70 15.52 -8.99
C GLY A 144 -2.53 16.10 -10.39
N LEU A 145 -2.09 15.28 -11.35
CA LEU A 145 -1.84 15.63 -12.76
C LEU A 145 -2.91 15.06 -13.72
N PHE A 146 -4.03 14.57 -13.18
CA PHE A 146 -5.13 13.96 -13.92
C PHE A 146 -6.12 15.00 -14.43
#